data_AF-A0ABD3D4T6-F1
#
_entry.id   AF-A0ABD3D4T6-F1
#
_cell.length_a   1.000
_cell.length_b   1.000
_cell.length_c   1.000
_cell.angle_alpha   90.00
_cell.angle_beta   90.00
_cell.angle_gamma   90.00
#
_symmetry.space_group_name_H-M   'P 1'
#
loop_
_entity.id
_entity.type
_entity.pdbx_description
1 polymer ?
#
loop_
_entity_poly.entity_id
_entity_poly.type
_entity_poly.pdbx_seq_one_letter_code
_entity_poly.pdbx_strand_id
1 'polypeptide(L)'
;MAGGIFLSLGNLSTQYAWAFVGLSVTEVISSSIAVVLGEMVIGTTSNYFLDDRINRAEILFAGVGCFLIAVCLGSTVHSSNAADDATKLGDLSNRSKRADQVISNNIELVSYKDGVKDLENGSNKYEKASIGSAHHLIELENSRAIKVYGKSIWLGLGITFFAGLCYALASPAFNLATNNQWHMMRPGVPNLVIYTAFFYFSLSFFFVAIVLNVWFLYRPVLDLLRSSLKSYAKDWNGRNWALLAGVACGLGNGLHFMGGQAAGYAAANCVHALPLVSTFWGILVLGEYRRSSRRTYLLLVSMLLMFILAVAVLIASSGHRKVSS
;
A
#
# COMPACT_ATOMS: atom_id res chain seq x y z
N MET A 1 -15.90 11.23 -14.92
CA MET A 1 -15.42 10.02 -15.62
C MET A 1 -13.89 9.92 -15.61
N ALA A 2 -13.13 10.91 -16.13
CA ALA A 2 -11.66 10.85 -16.14
C ALA A 2 -11.04 10.51 -14.77
N GLY A 3 -11.49 11.16 -13.69
CA GLY A 3 -11.01 10.84 -12.34
C GLY A 3 -11.23 9.37 -11.93
N GLY A 4 -12.32 8.74 -12.35
CA GLY A 4 -12.60 7.33 -12.05
C GLY A 4 -11.71 6.38 -12.83
N ILE A 5 -11.36 6.74 -14.07
CA ILE A 5 -10.37 6.02 -14.88
C ILE A 5 -9.00 6.09 -14.21
N PHE A 6 -8.56 7.30 -13.83
CA PHE A 6 -7.27 7.49 -13.15
C PHE A 6 -7.20 6.73 -11.83
N LEU A 7 -8.24 6.80 -10.98
CA LEU A 7 -8.25 6.06 -9.72
C LEU A 7 -8.22 4.53 -9.97
N SER A 8 -8.92 4.03 -10.99
CA SER A 8 -8.91 2.60 -11.34
C SER A 8 -7.52 2.13 -11.78
N LEU A 9 -6.87 2.89 -12.65
CA LEU A 9 -5.51 2.61 -13.11
C LEU A 9 -4.50 2.71 -11.97
N GLY A 10 -4.62 3.71 -11.10
CA GLY A 10 -3.80 3.87 -9.90
C GLY A 10 -3.94 2.68 -8.96
N ASN A 11 -5.18 2.30 -8.60
CA ASN A 11 -5.47 1.16 -7.74
C ASN A 11 -4.93 -0.16 -8.29
N LEU A 12 -5.07 -0.39 -9.60
CA LEU A 12 -4.56 -1.60 -10.22
C LEU A 12 -3.04 -1.62 -10.26
N SER A 13 -2.42 -0.50 -10.66
CA SER A 13 -0.96 -0.37 -10.72
C SER A 13 -0.33 -0.56 -9.36
N THR A 14 -0.91 0.02 -8.29
CA THR A 14 -0.45 -0.17 -6.91
C THR A 14 -0.51 -1.64 -6.47
N GLN A 15 -1.58 -2.36 -6.80
CA GLN A 15 -1.69 -3.79 -6.48
C GLN A 15 -0.58 -4.61 -7.16
N TYR A 16 -0.24 -4.29 -8.41
CA TYR A 16 0.89 -4.93 -9.09
C TYR A 16 2.23 -4.47 -8.52
N ALA A 17 2.40 -3.20 -8.19
CA ALA A 17 3.61 -2.67 -7.57
C ALA A 17 3.93 -3.41 -6.27
N TRP A 18 2.93 -3.66 -5.41
CA TRP A 18 3.10 -4.45 -4.19
C TRP A 18 3.58 -5.88 -4.43
N ALA A 19 3.32 -6.46 -5.61
CA ALA A 19 3.85 -7.78 -5.95
C ALA A 19 5.36 -7.75 -6.27
N PHE A 20 5.89 -6.65 -6.80
CA PHE A 20 7.33 -6.48 -7.09
C PHE A 20 8.16 -6.13 -5.86
N VAL A 21 7.51 -5.60 -4.84
CA VAL A 21 8.12 -4.83 -3.77
C VAL A 21 8.12 -5.67 -2.48
N GLY A 22 8.37 -6.99 -2.58
CA GLY A 22 8.65 -7.84 -1.40
C GLY A 22 7.54 -7.93 -0.35
N LEU A 23 7.68 -8.83 0.63
CA LEU A 23 6.64 -9.05 1.65
C LEU A 23 6.74 -8.12 2.84
N SER A 24 7.87 -7.45 3.03
CA SER A 24 7.95 -6.52 4.14
C SER A 24 6.93 -5.41 3.90
N VAL A 25 5.96 -5.23 4.79
CA VAL A 25 5.04 -4.08 4.80
C VAL A 25 5.82 -2.79 4.61
N THR A 26 7.05 -2.78 5.12
CA THR A 26 8.16 -1.88 4.82
C THR A 26 8.32 -1.45 3.35
N GLU A 27 8.39 -2.37 2.41
CA GLU A 27 8.57 -2.05 0.98
C GLU A 27 7.22 -1.63 0.35
N VAL A 28 6.10 -2.28 0.71
CA VAL A 28 4.73 -1.87 0.32
C VAL A 28 4.42 -0.44 0.77
N ILE A 29 4.90 -0.04 1.96
CA ILE A 29 4.81 1.31 2.48
C ILE A 29 5.74 2.23 1.71
N SER A 30 6.96 1.83 1.32
CA SER A 30 7.84 2.66 0.46
C SER A 30 7.20 2.99 -0.90
N SER A 31 6.56 1.99 -1.53
CA SER A 31 5.77 2.23 -2.75
C SER A 31 4.55 3.12 -2.49
N SER A 32 3.86 2.93 -1.37
CA SER A 32 2.72 3.77 -0.98
C SER A 32 3.15 5.21 -0.67
N ILE A 33 4.33 5.39 -0.10
CA ILE A 33 4.97 6.68 0.17
C ILE A 33 5.22 7.43 -1.15
N ALA A 34 5.82 6.78 -2.15
CA ALA A 34 6.08 7.40 -3.45
C ALA A 34 4.80 7.79 -4.21
N VAL A 35 3.77 6.93 -4.09
CA VAL A 35 2.43 7.23 -4.62
C VAL A 35 1.83 8.45 -3.93
N VAL A 36 1.88 8.50 -2.60
CA VAL A 36 1.33 9.61 -1.83
C VAL A 36 2.16 10.88 -2.02
N LEU A 37 3.47 10.80 -2.30
CA LEU A 37 4.26 11.98 -2.67
C LEU A 37 3.71 12.67 -3.92
N GLY A 38 3.45 11.90 -4.97
CA GLY A 38 2.90 12.44 -6.22
C GLY A 38 1.54 13.09 -5.98
N GLU A 39 0.66 12.41 -5.27
CA GLU A 39 -0.67 12.93 -4.97
C GLU A 39 -0.65 14.12 -4.01
N MET A 40 0.17 14.08 -2.99
CA MET A 40 0.15 15.08 -1.95
C MET A 40 0.88 16.36 -2.38
N VAL A 41 1.85 16.28 -3.29
CA VAL A 41 2.46 17.48 -3.87
C VAL A 41 1.63 17.97 -5.06
N ILE A 42 1.43 17.13 -6.08
CA ILE A 42 0.77 17.56 -7.32
C ILE A 42 -0.74 17.69 -7.12
N GLY A 43 -1.38 16.68 -6.52
CA GLY A 43 -2.82 16.67 -6.28
C GLY A 43 -3.25 17.74 -5.28
N THR A 44 -2.57 17.89 -4.14
CA THR A 44 -2.91 18.94 -3.15
C THR A 44 -2.70 20.34 -3.71
N THR A 45 -1.60 20.59 -4.42
CA THR A 45 -1.34 21.90 -5.03
C THR A 45 -2.38 22.20 -6.11
N SER A 46 -2.69 21.22 -6.96
CA SER A 46 -3.73 21.39 -8.00
C SER A 46 -5.09 21.65 -7.37
N ASN A 47 -5.49 20.86 -6.37
CA ASN A 47 -6.75 21.05 -5.64
C ASN A 47 -6.81 22.39 -4.91
N TYR A 48 -5.69 22.87 -4.36
CA TYR A 48 -5.63 24.16 -3.70
C TYR A 48 -5.97 25.30 -4.66
N PHE A 49 -5.45 25.26 -5.89
CA PHE A 49 -5.78 26.24 -6.92
C PHE A 49 -7.17 26.02 -7.54
N LEU A 50 -7.62 24.77 -7.66
CA LEU A 50 -8.95 24.38 -8.16
C LEU A 50 -10.06 24.51 -7.12
N ASP A 51 -9.75 24.97 -5.90
CA ASP A 51 -10.72 25.33 -4.87
C ASP A 51 -10.62 26.82 -4.50
N ASP A 52 -10.24 27.71 -5.42
CA ASP A 52 -10.07 29.15 -5.15
C ASP A 52 -9.25 29.46 -3.89
N ARG A 53 -8.32 28.57 -3.52
CA ARG A 53 -7.47 28.74 -2.33
C ARG A 53 -8.27 28.82 -1.02
N ILE A 54 -9.39 28.09 -0.90
CA ILE A 54 -10.19 28.06 0.34
C ILE A 54 -9.41 27.64 1.58
N ASN A 55 -8.39 26.80 1.40
CA ASN A 55 -7.55 26.31 2.49
C ASN A 55 -6.50 27.36 2.90
N ARG A 56 -6.07 27.36 4.17
CA ARG A 56 -5.00 28.26 4.61
C ARG A 56 -3.67 27.76 4.08
N ALA A 57 -3.09 28.46 3.09
CA ALA A 57 -1.86 28.06 2.40
C ALA A 57 -0.71 27.74 3.37
N GLU A 58 -0.48 28.63 4.33
CA GLU A 58 0.61 28.53 5.31
C GLU A 58 0.52 27.23 6.11
N ILE A 59 -0.69 26.82 6.50
CA ILE A 59 -0.94 25.63 7.29
C ILE A 59 -0.97 24.39 6.37
N LEU A 60 -1.61 24.49 5.20
CA LEU A 60 -1.74 23.41 4.24
C LEU A 60 -0.35 22.92 3.77
N PHE A 61 0.49 23.83 3.27
CA PHE A 61 1.81 23.47 2.76
C PHE A 61 2.79 23.10 3.88
N ALA A 62 2.62 23.64 5.09
CA ALA A 62 3.34 23.14 6.26
C ALA A 62 2.97 21.68 6.57
N GLY A 63 1.68 21.34 6.53
CA GLY A 63 1.19 19.97 6.66
C GLY A 63 1.74 19.05 5.57
N VAL A 64 1.81 19.55 4.33
CA VAL A 64 2.47 18.85 3.21
C VAL A 64 3.94 18.59 3.53
N GLY A 65 4.68 19.60 3.96
CA GLY A 65 6.08 19.47 4.38
C GLY A 65 6.29 18.47 5.52
N CYS A 66 5.45 18.49 6.56
CA CYS A 66 5.49 17.52 7.65
C CYS A 66 5.29 16.09 7.13
N PHE A 67 4.39 15.90 6.17
CA PHE A 67 4.17 14.59 5.56
C PHE A 67 5.37 14.14 4.72
N LEU A 68 6.03 15.05 3.99
CA LEU A 68 7.28 14.74 3.26
C LEU A 68 8.37 14.26 4.23
N ILE A 69 8.49 14.90 5.40
CA ILE A 69 9.42 14.49 6.44
C ILE A 69 9.05 13.11 6.99
N ALA A 70 7.77 12.87 7.28
CA ALA A 70 7.28 11.57 7.74
C ALA A 70 7.56 10.46 6.71
N VAL A 71 7.41 10.76 5.43
CA VAL A 71 7.76 9.91 4.29
C VAL A 71 9.25 9.56 4.29
N CYS A 72 10.13 10.56 4.42
CA CYS A 72 11.57 10.34 4.48
C CYS A 72 11.95 9.47 5.69
N LEU A 73 11.37 9.77 6.86
CA LEU A 73 11.54 8.96 8.06
C LEU A 73 11.08 7.53 7.81
N GLY A 74 9.93 7.33 7.16
CA GLY A 74 9.47 5.99 6.78
C GLY A 74 10.47 5.24 5.92
N SER A 75 11.01 5.86 4.88
CA SER A 75 12.08 5.25 4.08
C SER A 75 13.29 4.82 4.94
N THR A 76 13.66 5.60 5.96
CA THR A 76 14.76 5.24 6.88
C THR A 76 14.40 4.12 7.85
N VAL A 77 13.18 4.13 8.42
CA VAL A 77 12.64 3.01 9.21
C VAL A 77 12.75 1.73 8.41
N HIS A 78 12.42 1.83 7.13
CA HIS A 78 12.35 0.69 6.25
C HIS A 78 13.73 0.12 5.91
N SER A 79 14.67 0.97 5.53
CA SER A 79 16.06 0.55 5.33
C SER A 79 16.66 -0.07 6.59
N SER A 80 16.30 0.45 7.77
CA SER A 80 16.74 -0.10 9.06
C SER A 80 16.11 -1.48 9.34
N ASN A 81 14.81 -1.64 9.09
CA ASN A 81 14.12 -2.92 9.28
C ASN A 81 14.61 -4.00 8.30
N ALA A 82 14.87 -3.65 7.03
CA ALA A 82 15.41 -4.58 6.05
C ALA A 82 16.79 -5.13 6.46
N ALA A 83 17.64 -4.28 7.05
CA ALA A 83 18.94 -4.71 7.59
C ALA A 83 18.78 -5.64 8.82
N ASP A 84 17.82 -5.35 9.70
CA ASP A 84 17.49 -6.21 10.84
C ASP A 84 16.98 -7.60 10.35
N ASP A 85 16.13 -7.63 9.33
CA ASP A 85 15.58 -8.87 8.78
C ASP A 85 16.64 -9.71 8.06
N ALA A 86 17.54 -9.08 7.31
CA ALA A 86 18.70 -9.76 6.71
C ALA A 86 19.59 -10.42 7.77
N THR A 87 19.78 -9.76 8.91
CA THR A 87 20.55 -10.31 10.04
C THR A 87 19.84 -11.52 10.66
N LYS A 88 18.52 -11.44 10.88
CA LYS A 88 17.71 -12.56 11.40
C LYS A 88 17.77 -13.79 10.49
N LEU A 89 17.72 -13.58 9.17
CA LEU A 89 17.82 -14.64 8.15
C LEU A 89 19.23 -15.25 8.11
N GLY A 90 20.26 -14.40 8.18
CA GLY A 90 21.67 -14.84 8.23
C GLY A 90 21.96 -15.73 9.43
N ASP A 91 21.52 -15.34 10.62
CA ASP A 91 21.67 -16.12 11.86
C ASP A 91 20.95 -17.47 11.78
N LEU A 92 19.76 -17.52 11.18
CA LEU A 92 19.06 -18.79 10.94
C LEU A 92 19.83 -19.70 10.01
N SER A 93 20.35 -19.16 8.89
CA SER A 93 21.12 -19.95 7.92
C SER A 93 22.39 -20.51 8.56
N ASN A 94 23.06 -19.72 9.40
CA ASN A 94 24.26 -20.15 10.13
C ASN A 94 23.92 -21.20 11.19
N ARG A 95 22.75 -21.09 11.85
CA ARG A 95 22.28 -22.09 12.81
C ARG A 95 21.93 -23.41 12.13
N SER A 96 21.29 -23.37 10.95
CA SER A 96 21.02 -24.55 10.11
C SER A 96 22.33 -25.21 9.69
N LYS A 97 23.26 -24.45 9.10
CA LYS A 97 24.58 -24.97 8.69
C LYS A 97 25.36 -25.57 9.86
N ARG A 98 25.32 -24.94 11.04
CA ARG A 98 25.99 -25.46 12.24
C ARG A 98 25.32 -26.73 12.76
N ALA A 99 23.99 -26.86 12.67
CA ALA A 99 23.28 -28.09 12.99
C ALA A 99 23.62 -29.22 12.00
N ASP A 100 23.62 -28.95 10.69
CA ASP A 100 24.00 -29.90 9.65
C ASP A 100 25.46 -30.34 9.75
N GLN A 101 26.36 -29.42 10.15
CA GLN A 101 27.77 -29.72 10.39
C GLN A 101 27.99 -30.53 11.68
N VAL A 102 27.22 -30.29 12.75
CA VAL A 102 27.25 -31.12 13.97
C VAL A 102 26.70 -32.53 13.68
N ILE A 103 25.66 -32.65 12.86
CA ILE A 103 25.16 -33.96 12.39
C ILE A 103 26.23 -34.67 11.55
N SER A 104 26.86 -33.97 10.60
CA SER A 104 27.92 -34.54 9.75
C SER A 104 29.16 -34.97 10.54
N ASN A 105 29.61 -34.16 11.51
CA ASN A 105 30.75 -34.49 12.37
C ASN A 105 30.43 -35.65 13.34
N ASN A 106 29.17 -35.79 13.77
CA ASN A 106 28.73 -36.93 14.57
C ASN A 106 28.57 -38.20 13.72
N ILE A 107 28.22 -38.09 12.43
CA ILE A 107 28.20 -39.23 11.50
C ILE A 107 29.63 -39.74 11.23
N GLU A 108 30.63 -38.85 11.11
CA GLU A 108 32.05 -39.25 11.03
C GLU A 108 32.54 -39.91 12.33
N LEU A 109 32.08 -39.46 13.51
CA LEU A 109 32.45 -40.07 14.80
C LEU A 109 31.75 -41.42 15.07
N VAL A 110 30.58 -41.65 14.48
CA VAL A 110 29.78 -42.87 14.67
C VAL A 110 30.20 -44.01 13.74
N SER A 111 31.04 -43.77 12.74
CA SER A 111 31.54 -44.82 11.82
C SER A 111 32.51 -45.84 12.47
N TYR A 112 32.74 -45.82 13.78
CA TYR A 112 33.60 -46.80 14.48
C TYR A 112 32.91 -47.67 15.54
N LYS A 113 31.58 -47.64 15.68
CA LYS A 113 30.89 -48.64 16.52
C LYS A 113 29.59 -49.14 15.89
N ASP A 114 29.64 -50.44 15.61
CA ASP A 114 28.61 -51.34 15.12
C ASP A 114 27.29 -51.28 15.93
N GLY A 115 26.19 -51.66 15.26
CA GLY A 115 24.94 -52.08 15.92
C GLY A 115 23.69 -51.24 15.60
N VAL A 116 22.97 -51.67 14.56
CA VAL A 116 21.57 -51.35 14.21
C VAL A 116 20.70 -50.92 15.40
N LYS A 117 20.11 -49.72 15.33
CA LYS A 117 18.81 -49.40 15.96
C LYS A 117 18.10 -48.24 15.26
N ASP A 118 16.80 -48.40 15.16
CA ASP A 118 15.85 -47.77 14.25
C ASP A 118 15.82 -46.24 14.17
N LEU A 119 15.44 -45.82 12.96
CA LEU A 119 15.02 -44.51 12.49
C LEU A 119 13.74 -44.02 13.20
N GLU A 120 13.52 -42.71 13.12
CA GLU A 120 12.26 -42.01 13.42
C GLU A 120 11.86 -41.89 14.90
N ASN A 121 12.58 -41.06 15.65
CA ASN A 121 11.92 -40.31 16.72
C ASN A 121 12.47 -38.88 16.83
N GLY A 122 12.42 -38.15 15.71
CA GLY A 122 12.50 -36.70 15.74
C GLY A 122 11.15 -36.16 16.16
N SER A 123 10.93 -36.01 17.47
CA SER A 123 9.78 -35.28 18.02
C SER A 123 9.94 -33.78 17.72
N ASN A 124 9.94 -33.41 16.44
CA ASN A 124 9.70 -32.04 16.01
C ASN A 124 8.20 -31.79 16.18
N LYS A 125 7.81 -31.46 17.41
CA LYS A 125 6.66 -30.60 17.61
C LYS A 125 6.94 -29.37 16.73
N TYR A 126 6.23 -29.26 15.62
CA TYR A 126 6.15 -28.03 14.84
C TYR A 126 5.54 -26.97 15.77
N GLU A 127 6.40 -26.36 16.59
CA GLU A 127 6.06 -25.20 17.39
C GLU A 127 5.78 -24.11 16.37
N LYS A 128 4.50 -23.72 16.27
CA LYS A 128 3.99 -22.68 15.36
C LYS A 128 5.01 -21.54 15.31
N ALA A 129 5.65 -21.34 14.15
CA ALA A 129 6.77 -20.42 14.01
C ALA A 129 6.44 -19.07 14.68
N SER A 130 7.27 -18.65 15.63
CA SER A 130 6.99 -17.42 16.39
C SER A 130 6.85 -16.24 15.44
N ILE A 131 5.76 -15.49 15.56
CA ILE A 131 5.45 -14.33 14.70
C ILE A 131 6.65 -13.36 14.73
N GLY A 132 7.15 -12.99 13.54
CA GLY A 132 8.34 -12.15 13.35
C GLY A 132 9.70 -12.89 13.34
N SER A 133 9.73 -14.23 13.43
CA SER A 133 10.95 -15.03 13.23
C SER A 133 11.25 -15.29 11.75
N ALA A 134 12.49 -15.63 11.39
CA ALA A 134 12.82 -15.89 9.99
C ALA A 134 12.05 -17.08 9.39
N HIS A 135 11.74 -18.12 10.17
CA HIS A 135 10.83 -19.20 9.73
C HIS A 135 9.43 -18.67 9.40
N HIS A 136 8.92 -17.70 10.16
CA HIS A 136 7.65 -17.06 9.88
C HIS A 136 7.70 -16.21 8.59
N LEU A 137 8.80 -15.46 8.37
CA LEU A 137 8.98 -14.67 7.14
C LEU A 137 9.10 -15.56 5.90
N ILE A 138 9.77 -16.72 6.00
CA ILE A 138 9.90 -17.70 4.91
C ILE A 138 8.54 -18.34 4.59
N GLU A 139 7.77 -18.74 5.62
CA GLU A 139 6.43 -19.30 5.44
C GLU A 139 5.47 -18.29 4.77
N LEU A 140 5.59 -17.01 5.16
CA LEU A 140 4.84 -15.91 4.58
C LEU A 140 5.17 -15.76 3.08
N GLU A 141 6.46 -15.76 2.71
CA GLU A 141 6.91 -15.66 1.31
C GLU A 141 6.46 -16.85 0.45
N ASN A 142 6.49 -18.06 1.02
CA ASN A 142 6.04 -19.25 0.31
C ASN A 142 4.53 -19.25 0.04
N SER A 143 3.73 -18.60 0.90
CA SER A 143 2.28 -18.49 0.79
C SER A 143 1.79 -17.46 -0.24
N ARG A 144 2.69 -16.81 -0.98
CA ARG A 144 2.33 -15.73 -1.93
C ARG A 144 1.67 -16.25 -3.21
N ALA A 145 0.65 -15.52 -3.63
CA ALA A 145 -0.03 -15.74 -4.90
C ALA A 145 0.81 -15.29 -6.12
N ILE A 146 1.68 -14.29 -5.95
CA ILE A 146 2.54 -13.76 -7.03
C ILE A 146 3.98 -13.83 -6.54
N LYS A 147 4.80 -14.61 -7.25
CA LYS A 147 6.23 -14.77 -6.97
C LYS A 147 7.02 -14.04 -8.04
N VAL A 148 7.64 -12.91 -7.67
CA VAL A 148 8.39 -12.07 -8.61
C VAL A 148 9.89 -12.30 -8.44
N TYR A 149 10.34 -13.53 -8.71
CA TYR A 149 11.77 -13.83 -8.73
C TYR A 149 12.41 -13.31 -10.03
N GLY A 150 13.50 -12.55 -9.91
CA GLY A 150 14.36 -12.18 -11.04
C GLY A 150 13.89 -11.02 -11.94
N LYS A 151 12.86 -10.26 -11.57
CA LYS A 151 12.45 -9.05 -12.33
C LYS A 151 13.13 -7.79 -11.78
N SER A 152 13.38 -6.82 -12.67
CA SER A 152 14.13 -5.61 -12.34
C SER A 152 13.36 -4.68 -11.40
N ILE A 153 14.03 -4.16 -10.37
CA ILE A 153 13.54 -3.12 -9.45
C ILE A 153 13.00 -1.90 -10.21
N TRP A 154 13.62 -1.56 -11.35
CA TRP A 154 13.19 -0.46 -12.24
C TRP A 154 11.75 -0.59 -12.74
N LEU A 155 11.28 -1.82 -12.96
CA LEU A 155 9.91 -2.07 -13.40
C LEU A 155 8.91 -1.77 -12.28
N GLY A 156 9.23 -2.20 -11.04
CA GLY A 156 8.43 -1.86 -9.86
C GLY A 156 8.36 -0.35 -9.63
N LEU A 157 9.50 0.33 -9.68
CA LEU A 157 9.58 1.78 -9.53
C LEU A 157 8.79 2.54 -10.61
N GLY A 158 8.84 2.07 -11.85
CA GLY A 158 8.04 2.63 -12.95
C GLY A 158 6.53 2.49 -12.72
N ILE A 159 6.07 1.33 -12.24
CA ILE A 159 4.66 1.08 -11.94
C ILE A 159 4.20 1.95 -10.76
N THR A 160 5.02 2.07 -9.71
CA THR A 160 4.73 2.94 -8.55
C THR A 160 4.63 4.41 -8.94
N PHE A 161 5.54 4.91 -9.79
CA PHE A 161 5.49 6.28 -10.29
C PHE A 161 4.22 6.54 -11.10
N PHE A 162 3.88 5.61 -12.01
CA PHE A 162 2.66 5.70 -12.80
C PHE A 162 1.40 5.69 -11.92
N ALA A 163 1.37 4.85 -10.88
CA ALA A 163 0.28 4.83 -9.91
C ALA A 163 0.14 6.19 -9.22
N GLY A 164 1.25 6.76 -8.71
CA GLY A 164 1.28 8.07 -8.04
C GLY A 164 0.75 9.20 -8.93
N LEU A 165 1.13 9.21 -10.21
CA LEU A 165 0.61 10.18 -11.18
C LEU A 165 -0.90 10.03 -11.40
N CYS A 166 -1.40 8.79 -11.48
CA CYS A 166 -2.83 8.53 -11.62
C CYS A 166 -3.62 9.03 -10.40
N TYR A 167 -3.18 8.75 -9.18
CA TYR A 167 -3.86 9.26 -7.97
C TYR A 167 -3.83 10.79 -7.90
N ALA A 168 -2.68 11.40 -8.23
CA ALA A 168 -2.53 12.86 -8.24
C ALA A 168 -3.52 13.56 -9.18
N LEU A 169 -3.94 12.91 -10.26
CA LEU A 169 -4.91 13.45 -11.22
C LEU A 169 -6.37 13.11 -10.88
N ALA A 170 -6.62 12.07 -10.10
CA ALA A 170 -7.97 11.59 -9.81
C ALA A 170 -8.80 12.62 -9.02
N SER A 171 -8.25 13.15 -7.93
CA SER A 171 -8.92 14.11 -7.06
C SER A 171 -9.14 15.48 -7.76
N PRO A 172 -8.13 16.10 -8.42
CA PRO A 172 -8.32 17.30 -9.23
C PRO A 172 -9.37 17.16 -10.35
N ALA A 173 -9.39 16.02 -11.05
CA ALA A 173 -10.38 15.77 -12.08
C ALA A 173 -11.81 15.65 -11.52
N PHE A 174 -11.96 15.15 -10.30
CA PHE A 174 -13.24 15.12 -9.59
C PHE A 174 -13.65 16.52 -9.14
N ASN A 175 -12.73 17.25 -8.50
CA ASN A 175 -12.93 18.61 -8.02
C ASN A 175 -13.44 19.52 -9.15
N LEU A 176 -12.75 19.51 -10.29
CA LEU A 176 -13.13 20.28 -11.47
C LEU A 176 -14.56 19.98 -11.94
N ALA A 177 -14.99 18.72 -11.89
CA ALA A 177 -16.35 18.33 -12.31
C ALA A 177 -17.43 18.86 -11.36
N THR A 178 -17.12 18.97 -10.07
CA THR A 178 -18.08 19.44 -9.05
C THR A 178 -18.09 20.97 -8.88
N ASN A 179 -16.96 21.64 -9.13
CA ASN A 179 -16.81 23.07 -8.85
C ASN A 179 -16.65 23.94 -10.09
N ASN A 180 -16.42 23.35 -11.28
CA ASN A 180 -16.36 24.03 -12.59
C ASN A 180 -15.48 25.29 -12.63
N GLN A 181 -14.34 25.27 -11.93
CA GLN A 181 -13.51 26.47 -11.76
C GLN A 181 -12.86 26.97 -13.06
N TRP A 182 -12.68 26.12 -14.06
CA TRP A 182 -12.19 26.54 -15.38
C TRP A 182 -13.27 27.16 -16.27
N HIS A 183 -14.49 27.35 -15.77
CA HIS A 183 -15.62 27.90 -16.54
C HIS A 183 -15.81 27.18 -17.89
N MET A 184 -15.50 25.88 -17.95
CA MET A 184 -15.58 25.10 -19.20
C MET A 184 -17.04 24.80 -19.59
N MET A 185 -17.97 24.87 -18.64
CA MET A 185 -19.40 24.76 -18.93
C MET A 185 -19.98 26.09 -19.39
N ARG A 186 -21.00 26.02 -20.27
CA ARG A 186 -21.74 27.20 -20.73
C ARG A 186 -22.34 27.96 -19.54
N PRO A 187 -22.41 29.30 -19.60
CA PRO A 187 -23.07 30.09 -18.55
C PRO A 187 -24.49 29.59 -18.30
N GLY A 188 -24.83 29.31 -17.04
CA GLY A 188 -26.17 28.88 -16.63
C GLY A 188 -26.39 27.36 -16.49
N VAL A 189 -25.40 26.51 -16.78
CA VAL A 189 -25.49 25.08 -16.46
C VAL A 189 -25.17 24.88 -14.97
N PRO A 190 -26.06 24.26 -14.17
CA PRO A 190 -25.78 24.00 -12.76
C PRO A 190 -24.61 23.02 -12.62
N ASN A 191 -23.77 23.27 -11.62
CA ASN A 191 -22.67 22.38 -11.30
C ASN A 191 -23.17 20.99 -10.92
N LEU A 192 -22.35 19.97 -11.20
CA LEU A 192 -22.72 18.60 -10.86
C LEU A 192 -22.72 18.43 -9.34
N VAL A 193 -23.86 18.01 -8.80
CA VAL A 193 -23.95 17.61 -7.39
C VAL A 193 -22.96 16.48 -7.13
N ILE A 194 -22.35 16.50 -5.95
CA ILE A 194 -21.28 15.58 -5.52
C ILE A 194 -21.69 14.12 -5.73
N TYR A 195 -22.92 13.75 -5.39
CA TYR A 195 -23.45 12.40 -5.57
C TYR A 195 -23.52 11.98 -7.04
N THR A 196 -23.93 12.91 -7.91
CA THR A 196 -23.99 12.69 -9.36
C THR A 196 -22.59 12.55 -9.95
N ALA A 197 -21.64 13.39 -9.52
CA ALA A 197 -20.23 13.27 -9.91
C ALA A 197 -19.64 11.93 -9.46
N PHE A 198 -19.94 11.52 -8.23
CA PHE A 198 -19.51 10.24 -7.67
C PHE A 198 -20.11 9.03 -8.40
N PHE A 199 -21.36 9.12 -8.85
CA PHE A 199 -21.97 8.10 -9.69
C PHE A 199 -21.21 7.90 -11.00
N TYR A 200 -20.98 8.97 -11.77
CA TYR A 200 -20.23 8.88 -13.03
C TYR A 200 -18.77 8.48 -12.85
N PHE A 201 -18.14 8.94 -11.75
CA PHE A 201 -16.81 8.51 -11.33
C PHE A 201 -16.76 7.00 -11.11
N SER A 202 -17.68 6.48 -10.28
CA SER A 202 -17.74 5.05 -9.94
C SER A 202 -18.08 4.19 -11.14
N LEU A 203 -18.96 4.66 -12.03
CA LEU A 203 -19.31 3.95 -13.26
C LEU A 203 -18.10 3.79 -14.18
N SER A 204 -17.33 4.86 -14.40
CA SER A 204 -16.10 4.78 -15.20
C SER A 204 -15.02 3.89 -14.54
N PHE A 205 -14.87 3.96 -13.22
CA PHE A 205 -13.96 3.09 -12.47
C PHE A 205 -14.34 1.62 -12.66
N PHE A 206 -15.63 1.30 -12.56
CA PHE A 206 -16.18 -0.04 -12.71
C PHE A 206 -15.93 -0.61 -14.11
N PHE A 207 -16.21 0.16 -15.17
CA PHE A 207 -15.95 -0.27 -16.54
C PHE A 207 -14.47 -0.54 -16.80
N VAL A 208 -13.58 0.36 -16.39
CA VAL A 208 -12.14 0.17 -16.54
C VAL A 208 -11.67 -1.05 -15.76
N ALA A 209 -12.14 -1.22 -14.52
CA ALA A 209 -11.81 -2.37 -13.70
C ALA A 209 -12.26 -3.68 -14.37
N ILE A 210 -13.48 -3.77 -14.90
CA ILE A 210 -13.93 -4.97 -15.62
C ILE A 210 -13.07 -5.25 -16.83
N VAL A 211 -12.85 -4.26 -17.70
CA VAL A 211 -12.09 -4.44 -18.94
C VAL A 211 -10.67 -4.93 -18.64
N LEU A 212 -9.99 -4.30 -17.67
CA LEU A 212 -8.63 -4.68 -17.30
C LEU A 212 -8.57 -6.02 -16.58
N ASN A 213 -9.52 -6.33 -15.69
CA ASN A 213 -9.56 -7.64 -15.03
C ASN A 213 -9.81 -8.77 -16.03
N VAL A 214 -10.73 -8.58 -16.98
CA VAL A 214 -10.98 -9.56 -18.05
C VAL A 214 -9.75 -9.69 -18.93
N TRP A 215 -9.10 -8.59 -19.32
CA TRP A 215 -7.85 -8.64 -20.07
C TRP A 215 -6.80 -9.46 -19.32
N PHE A 216 -6.50 -9.13 -18.06
CA PHE A 216 -5.47 -9.79 -17.27
C PHE A 216 -5.77 -11.25 -16.96
N LEU A 217 -7.03 -11.66 -16.99
CA LEU A 217 -7.40 -13.07 -16.90
C LEU A 217 -6.88 -13.90 -18.10
N TYR A 218 -7.00 -13.34 -19.31
CA TYR A 218 -6.59 -14.01 -20.55
C TYR A 218 -5.13 -13.75 -20.93
N ARG A 219 -4.60 -12.57 -20.60
CA ARG A 219 -3.20 -12.16 -20.77
C ARG A 219 -2.63 -11.71 -19.44
N PRO A 220 -2.30 -12.67 -18.56
CA PRO A 220 -1.71 -12.36 -17.27
C PRO A 220 -0.38 -11.62 -17.44
N VAL A 221 -0.21 -10.60 -16.61
CA VAL A 221 1.07 -9.93 -16.40
C VAL A 221 1.81 -10.73 -15.31
N LEU A 222 3.15 -10.72 -15.31
CA LEU A 222 3.97 -11.41 -14.29
C LEU A 222 4.02 -12.95 -14.30
N ASP A 223 3.99 -13.58 -15.48
CA ASP A 223 4.16 -15.04 -15.63
C ASP A 223 3.13 -15.88 -14.86
N LEU A 224 1.96 -15.27 -14.55
CA LEU A 224 0.85 -15.98 -13.92
C LEU A 224 0.17 -16.93 -14.92
N LEU A 225 -0.42 -18.00 -14.39
CA LEU A 225 -1.19 -18.95 -15.20
C LEU A 225 -2.40 -18.26 -15.84
N ARG A 226 -2.62 -18.52 -17.14
CA ARG A 226 -3.83 -18.07 -17.83
C ARG A 226 -5.05 -18.69 -17.19
N SER A 227 -6.07 -17.88 -16.95
CA SER A 227 -7.34 -18.35 -16.39
C SER A 227 -8.49 -18.03 -17.35
N SER A 228 -9.68 -18.55 -17.04
CA SER A 228 -10.88 -18.36 -17.84
C SER A 228 -11.99 -17.77 -16.98
N LEU A 229 -12.96 -17.08 -17.59
CA LEU A 229 -14.09 -16.52 -16.85
C LEU A 229 -14.89 -17.58 -16.08
N LYS A 230 -14.95 -18.82 -16.59
CA LYS A 230 -15.62 -19.95 -15.92
C LYS A 230 -14.86 -20.38 -14.67
N SER A 231 -13.53 -20.49 -14.75
CA SER A 231 -12.70 -20.78 -13.59
C SER A 231 -12.75 -19.64 -12.58
N TYR A 232 -12.77 -18.39 -13.06
CA TYR A 232 -12.95 -17.22 -12.21
C TYR A 232 -14.30 -17.29 -11.49
N ALA A 233 -15.43 -17.52 -12.15
CA ALA A 233 -16.72 -17.56 -11.46
C ALA A 233 -16.85 -18.71 -10.44
N LYS A 234 -16.18 -19.85 -10.67
CA LYS A 234 -16.28 -21.04 -9.82
C LYS A 234 -15.40 -20.97 -8.57
N ASP A 235 -14.28 -20.28 -8.62
CA ASP A 235 -13.39 -20.13 -7.48
C ASP A 235 -13.88 -19.03 -6.54
N TRP A 236 -14.19 -19.39 -5.30
CA TRP A 236 -14.70 -18.47 -4.28
C TRP A 236 -13.80 -18.40 -3.03
N ASN A 237 -12.61 -18.99 -3.10
CA ASN A 237 -11.68 -19.00 -1.97
C ASN A 237 -11.10 -17.60 -1.72
N GLY A 238 -11.30 -17.04 -0.52
CA GLY A 238 -10.76 -15.73 -0.12
C GLY A 238 -11.43 -14.50 -0.75
N ARG A 239 -12.41 -14.67 -1.65
CA ARG A 239 -13.01 -13.54 -2.38
C ARG A 239 -13.95 -12.67 -1.56
N ASN A 240 -14.49 -13.20 -0.48
CA ASN A 240 -15.25 -12.41 0.49
C ASN A 240 -14.40 -11.25 1.04
N TRP A 241 -13.09 -11.47 1.24
CA TRP A 241 -12.16 -10.42 1.66
C TRP A 241 -11.91 -9.38 0.57
N ALA A 242 -11.80 -9.80 -0.69
CA ALA A 242 -11.65 -8.89 -1.82
C ALA A 242 -12.90 -8.01 -2.01
N LEU A 243 -14.11 -8.59 -1.85
CA LEU A 243 -15.35 -7.85 -1.90
C LEU A 243 -15.47 -6.85 -0.74
N LEU A 244 -15.14 -7.28 0.49
CA LEU A 244 -15.15 -6.40 1.66
C LEU A 244 -14.17 -5.23 1.50
N ALA A 245 -12.96 -5.51 1.00
CA ALA A 245 -11.97 -4.47 0.70
C ALA A 245 -12.48 -3.50 -0.38
N GLY A 246 -13.15 -4.00 -1.41
CA GLY A 246 -13.79 -3.18 -2.44
C GLY A 246 -14.90 -2.27 -1.89
N VAL A 247 -15.76 -2.80 -1.02
CA VAL A 247 -16.82 -2.02 -0.34
C VAL A 247 -16.19 -0.94 0.56
N ALA A 248 -15.20 -1.31 1.38
CA ALA A 248 -14.51 -0.37 2.25
C ALA A 248 -13.80 0.74 1.45
N CYS A 249 -13.14 0.40 0.34
CA CYS A 249 -12.51 1.36 -0.57
C CYS A 249 -13.54 2.30 -1.21
N GLY A 250 -14.66 1.77 -1.71
CA GLY A 250 -15.73 2.56 -2.31
C GLY A 250 -16.35 3.55 -1.32
N LEU A 251 -16.65 3.10 -0.10
CA LEU A 251 -17.14 3.96 0.98
C LEU A 251 -16.11 5.02 1.37
N GLY A 252 -14.84 4.64 1.51
CA GLY A 252 -13.74 5.56 1.80
C GLY A 252 -13.60 6.66 0.75
N ASN A 253 -13.65 6.32 -0.53
CA ASN A 253 -13.61 7.30 -1.63
C ASN A 253 -14.83 8.23 -1.61
N GLY A 254 -16.03 7.70 -1.32
CA GLY A 254 -17.24 8.50 -1.19
C GLY A 254 -17.12 9.53 -0.07
N LEU A 255 -16.69 9.10 1.12
CA LEU A 255 -16.46 9.97 2.28
C LEU A 255 -15.33 10.99 2.01
N HIS A 256 -14.26 10.58 1.33
CA HIS A 256 -13.18 11.47 0.92
C HIS A 256 -13.72 12.62 0.05
N PHE A 257 -14.47 12.33 -1.02
CA PHE A 257 -14.97 13.40 -1.90
C PHE A 257 -16.03 14.29 -1.22
N MET A 258 -16.86 13.75 -0.34
CA MET A 258 -17.80 14.55 0.46
C MET A 258 -17.06 15.46 1.44
N GLY A 259 -16.03 14.94 2.11
CA GLY A 259 -15.15 15.73 2.98
C GLY A 259 -14.42 16.83 2.21
N GLY A 260 -13.91 16.52 1.01
CA GLY A 260 -13.29 17.50 0.11
C GLY A 260 -14.25 18.61 -0.33
N GLN A 261 -15.54 18.31 -0.40
CA GLN A 261 -16.55 19.31 -0.70
C GLN A 261 -16.88 20.23 0.49
N ALA A 262 -16.88 19.66 1.70
CA ALA A 262 -17.19 20.42 2.91
C ALA A 262 -16.00 21.26 3.41
N ALA A 263 -14.78 20.70 3.38
CA ALA A 263 -13.58 21.22 4.02
C ALA A 263 -12.43 21.59 3.05
N GLY A 264 -12.63 21.34 1.75
CA GLY A 264 -11.68 21.53 0.67
C GLY A 264 -10.92 20.27 0.27
N TYR A 265 -10.77 20.07 -1.04
CA TYR A 265 -10.15 18.86 -1.59
C TYR A 265 -8.67 18.76 -1.28
N ALA A 266 -7.99 19.90 -1.10
CA ALA A 266 -6.58 19.91 -0.71
C ALA A 266 -6.39 19.38 0.73
N ALA A 267 -7.23 19.80 1.68
CA ALA A 267 -7.17 19.28 3.05
C ALA A 267 -7.66 17.83 3.15
N ALA A 268 -8.66 17.43 2.35
CA ALA A 268 -9.21 16.08 2.36
C ALA A 268 -8.23 14.99 1.88
N ASN A 269 -7.17 15.38 1.15
CA ASN A 269 -6.05 14.49 0.84
C ASN A 269 -5.35 13.93 2.10
N CYS A 270 -5.63 14.45 3.31
CA CYS A 270 -5.15 13.85 4.56
C CYS A 270 -5.58 12.38 4.76
N VAL A 271 -6.67 11.94 4.11
CA VAL A 271 -7.15 10.56 4.10
C VAL A 271 -6.09 9.60 3.53
N HIS A 272 -5.14 10.12 2.75
CA HIS A 272 -4.06 9.35 2.13
C HIS A 272 -2.90 9.05 3.09
N ALA A 273 -3.11 9.21 4.40
CA ALA A 273 -2.28 8.66 5.46
C ALA A 273 -2.36 7.10 5.54
N LEU A 274 -2.46 6.42 4.39
CA LEU A 274 -2.34 4.97 4.22
C LEU A 274 -1.09 4.39 4.90
N PRO A 275 0.08 5.08 4.90
CA PRO A 275 1.24 4.59 5.64
C PRO A 275 0.98 4.35 7.14
N LEU A 276 0.13 5.15 7.80
CA LEU A 276 -0.20 4.96 9.22
C LEU A 276 -0.95 3.64 9.44
N VAL A 277 -2.02 3.42 8.69
CA VAL A 277 -2.88 2.24 8.83
C VAL A 277 -2.13 0.97 8.42
N SER A 278 -1.34 1.04 7.35
CA SER A 278 -0.50 -0.06 6.90
C SER A 278 0.57 -0.41 7.94
N THR A 279 1.26 0.60 8.49
CA THR A 279 2.26 0.39 9.55
C THR A 279 1.63 -0.22 10.79
N PHE A 280 0.45 0.25 11.20
CA PHE A 280 -0.29 -0.29 12.34
C PHE A 280 -0.61 -1.78 12.15
N TRP A 281 -1.11 -2.18 10.98
CA TRP A 281 -1.39 -3.58 10.66
C TRP A 281 -0.10 -4.42 10.58
N GLY A 282 0.98 -3.86 10.01
CA GLY A 282 2.30 -4.49 9.94
C GLY A 282 2.90 -4.78 11.32
N ILE A 283 2.70 -3.87 12.29
CA ILE A 283 3.14 -4.06 13.68
C ILE A 283 2.27 -5.09 14.41
N LEU A 284 0.94 -4.98 14.34
CA LEU A 284 0.04 -5.76 15.19
C LEU A 284 -0.25 -7.17 14.65
N VAL A 285 -0.49 -7.29 13.34
CA VAL A 285 -0.97 -8.55 12.74
C VAL A 285 0.18 -9.37 12.18
N LEU A 286 1.12 -8.71 11.50
CA LEU A 286 2.26 -9.38 10.88
C LEU A 286 3.48 -9.46 11.80
N GLY A 287 3.54 -8.61 12.84
CA GLY A 287 4.61 -8.61 13.82
C GLY A 287 5.99 -8.39 13.20
N GLU A 288 6.07 -7.70 12.06
CA GLU A 288 7.32 -7.54 11.29
C GLU A 288 8.40 -6.83 12.09
N TYR A 289 8.00 -5.83 12.87
CA TYR A 289 8.90 -5.05 13.70
C TYR A 289 9.28 -5.78 15.00
N ARG A 290 8.74 -6.97 15.29
CA ARG A 290 9.01 -7.68 16.55
C ARG A 290 10.46 -8.16 16.58
N ARG A 291 11.18 -7.83 17.67
CA ARG A 291 12.63 -8.05 17.83
C ARG A 291 13.52 -7.26 16.86
N SER A 292 13.00 -6.17 16.28
CA SER A 292 13.81 -5.21 15.54
C SER A 292 14.67 -4.38 16.49
N SER A 293 15.71 -3.71 15.97
CA SER A 293 16.65 -2.94 16.79
C SER A 293 15.98 -1.75 17.49
N ARG A 294 16.57 -1.28 18.60
CA ARG A 294 16.09 -0.07 19.31
C ARG A 294 16.05 1.15 18.39
N ARG A 295 16.95 1.22 17.39
CA ARG A 295 16.99 2.29 16.40
C ARG A 295 15.77 2.25 15.50
N THR A 296 15.40 1.08 14.98
CA THR A 296 14.21 0.91 14.14
C THR A 296 12.94 1.29 14.90
N TYR A 297 12.81 0.89 16.17
CA TYR A 297 11.66 1.29 17.00
C TYR A 297 11.59 2.81 17.21
N LEU A 298 12.72 3.48 17.46
CA LEU A 298 12.75 4.93 17.63
C LEU A 298 12.33 5.66 16.33
N LEU A 299 12.87 5.24 15.19
CA LEU A 299 12.50 5.77 13.88
C LEU A 299 11.01 5.53 13.59
N LEU A 300 10.48 4.35 13.94
CA LEU A 300 9.09 3.96 13.72
C LEU A 300 8.13 4.86 14.51
N VAL A 301 8.40 5.08 15.80
CA VAL A 301 7.62 6.00 16.64
C VAL A 301 7.71 7.43 16.11
N SER A 302 8.91 7.89 15.72
CA SER A 302 9.12 9.22 15.15
C SER A 302 8.32 9.43 13.86
N MET A 303 8.34 8.45 12.95
CA MET A 303 7.56 8.45 11.71
C MET A 303 6.05 8.54 12.01
N LEU A 304 5.53 7.71 12.91
CA LEU A 304 4.12 7.69 13.27
C LEU A 304 3.65 9.03 13.87
N LEU A 305 4.44 9.62 14.78
CA LEU A 305 4.15 10.93 15.36
C LEU A 305 4.14 12.04 14.30
N MET A 306 5.10 12.02 13.37
CA MET A 306 5.15 13.00 12.29
C MET A 306 3.96 12.88 11.33
N PHE A 307 3.50 11.66 11.03
CA PHE A 307 2.28 11.47 10.25
C PHE A 307 1.02 11.97 10.97
N ILE A 308 0.88 11.71 12.27
CA ILE A 308 -0.24 12.22 13.07
C ILE A 308 -0.25 13.75 13.05
N LEU A 309 0.93 14.37 13.25
CA LEU A 309 1.09 15.81 13.17
C LEU A 309 0.72 16.35 11.78
N ALA A 310 1.20 15.71 10.71
CA ALA A 310 0.90 16.11 9.33
C ALA A 310 -0.61 16.06 9.06
N VAL A 311 -1.30 14.98 9.46
CA VAL A 311 -2.76 14.85 9.32
C VAL A 311 -3.48 15.93 10.12
N ALA A 312 -3.08 16.17 11.37
CA ALA A 312 -3.70 17.21 12.20
C ALA A 312 -3.55 18.61 11.59
N VAL A 313 -2.38 18.93 11.05
CA VAL A 313 -2.09 20.22 10.39
C VAL A 313 -2.90 20.35 9.10
N LEU A 314 -2.99 19.30 8.27
CA LEU A 314 -3.82 19.32 7.06
C LEU A 314 -5.30 19.54 7.39
N ILE A 315 -5.83 18.85 8.40
CA ILE A 315 -7.22 19.04 8.85
C ILE A 315 -7.42 20.47 9.37
N ALA A 316 -6.45 21.02 10.11
CA ALA A 316 -6.50 22.40 10.59
C ALA A 316 -6.43 23.44 9.46
N SER A 317 -5.91 23.09 8.29
CA SER A 317 -5.90 23.94 7.10
C SER A 317 -7.26 24.02 6.39
N SER A 318 -8.23 23.21 6.81
CA SER A 318 -9.57 23.17 6.22
C SER A 318 -10.26 24.54 6.20
N GLY A 319 -10.96 24.81 5.11
CA GLY A 319 -11.74 26.03 4.90
C GLY A 319 -13.18 25.68 4.59
N HIS A 320 -14.11 26.55 4.99
CA HIS A 320 -15.53 26.37 4.66
C HIS A 320 -15.82 27.05 3.32
N ARG A 321 -16.45 26.34 2.39
CA ARG A 321 -16.98 26.98 1.18
C ARG A 321 -18.15 27.89 1.56
N LYS A 322 -18.12 29.12 1.04
CA LYS A 322 -19.27 30.03 1.15
C LYS A 322 -20.39 29.49 0.28
N VAL A 323 -21.53 29.17 0.88
CA VAL A 323 -22.73 28.83 0.13
C VAL A 323 -23.14 30.09 -0.62
N SER A 324 -23.08 30.05 -1.95
CA SER A 324 -23.70 31.09 -2.77
C SER A 324 -25.22 30.92 -2.60
N SER A 325 -25.81 31.77 -1.76
CA SER A 325 -27.25 32.02 -1.70
C SER A 325 -27.73 32.68 -2.98
#